data_AF-A0A525CZK8-F1
#
_entry.id   AF-A0A525CZK8-F1
#
_cell.length_a   1.000
_cell.length_b   1.000
_cell.length_c   1.000
_cell.angle_alpha   90.00
_cell.angle_beta   90.00
_cell.angle_gamma   90.00
#
_symmetry.space_group_name_H-M   'P 1'
#
loop_
_entity.id
_entity.type
_entity.pdbx_description
1 polymer ?
#
loop_
_entity_poly.entity_id
_entity_poly.type
_entity_poly.pdbx_seq_one_letter_code
_entity_poly.pdbx_strand_id
1 'polypeptide(L)'
;MDDFLSLAVNIAYIGLLISFLSAIVRMVLGPTHADRVLALDLIGFVTISFIATYTISSGQTAFLDIAITLALVAFLGTVAFVKFMKTRLAQTHNQKEDESWKS
;
A
#
# COMPACT_ATOMS: atom_id res chain seq x y z
N MET A 1 -3.84 29.43 -18.32
CA MET A 1 -2.83 28.47 -17.83
C MET A 1 -3.46 27.55 -16.78
N ASP A 2 -4.36 28.07 -15.96
CA ASP A 2 -5.04 27.34 -14.88
C ASP A 2 -5.98 26.24 -15.39
N ASP A 3 -6.64 26.45 -16.54
CA ASP A 3 -7.54 25.44 -17.15
C ASP A 3 -6.84 24.09 -17.41
N PHE A 4 -5.58 24.12 -17.85
CA PHE A 4 -4.80 22.90 -18.08
C PHE A 4 -4.48 22.18 -16.78
N LEU A 5 -4.10 22.92 -15.73
CA LEU A 5 -3.81 22.36 -14.42
C LEU A 5 -5.07 21.77 -13.80
N SER A 6 -6.20 22.47 -13.86
CA SER A 6 -7.49 21.96 -13.38
C SER A 6 -7.93 20.71 -14.13
N LEU A 7 -7.75 20.67 -15.46
CA LEU A 7 -8.03 19.47 -16.25
C LEU A 7 -7.15 18.28 -15.84
N ALA A 8 -5.84 18.51 -15.68
CA ALA A 8 -4.90 17.47 -15.26
C ALA A 8 -5.23 16.91 -13.86
N VAL A 9 -5.56 17.79 -12.91
CA VAL A 9 -5.97 17.41 -11.55
C VAL A 9 -7.28 16.60 -11.57
N ASN A 10 -8.26 16.99 -12.36
CA ASN A 10 -9.51 16.25 -12.51
C ASN A 10 -9.28 14.85 -13.11
N ILE A 11 -8.45 14.74 -14.15
CA ILE A 11 -8.07 13.44 -14.73
C ILE A 11 -7.36 12.57 -13.70
N ALA A 12 -6.44 13.15 -12.91
CA ALA A 12 -5.75 12.45 -11.83
C ALA A 12 -6.75 11.91 -10.78
N TYR A 13 -7.71 12.73 -10.33
CA TYR A 13 -8.73 12.27 -9.38
C TYR A 13 -9.57 11.12 -9.93
N ILE A 14 -10.00 11.18 -11.20
CA ILE A 14 -10.75 10.09 -11.83
C ILE A 14 -9.91 8.81 -11.86
N GLY A 15 -8.64 8.90 -12.26
CA GLY A 15 -7.73 7.76 -12.27
C GLY A 15 -7.46 7.17 -10.89
N LEU A 16 -7.34 8.01 -9.87
CA LEU A 16 -7.19 7.59 -8.47
C LEU A 16 -8.45 6.91 -7.94
N LEU A 17 -9.64 7.40 -8.31
CA LEU A 17 -10.91 6.79 -7.96
C LEU A 17 -11.03 5.37 -8.55
N ILE A 18 -10.69 5.22 -9.83
CA ILE A 18 -10.66 3.90 -10.51
C ILE A 18 -9.65 2.97 -9.82
N SER A 19 -8.46 3.48 -9.52
CA SER A 19 -7.42 2.72 -8.81
C SER A 19 -7.87 2.27 -7.42
N PHE A 20 -8.58 3.14 -6.70
CA PHE A 20 -9.13 2.83 -5.39
C PHE A 20 -10.18 1.71 -5.45
N LEU A 21 -11.13 1.78 -6.38
CA LEU A 21 -12.11 0.71 -6.58
C LEU A 21 -11.42 -0.60 -6.95
N SER A 22 -10.46 -0.57 -7.87
CA SER A 22 -9.68 -1.75 -8.28
C SER A 22 -8.93 -2.38 -7.11
N ALA A 23 -8.33 -1.55 -6.24
CA ALA A 23 -7.62 -2.01 -5.07
C ALA A 23 -8.55 -2.68 -4.04
N ILE A 24 -9.74 -2.11 -3.82
CA ILE A 24 -10.77 -2.73 -2.95
C ILE A 24 -11.22 -4.08 -3.51
N VAL A 25 -11.50 -4.15 -4.81
CA VAL A 25 -11.88 -5.40 -5.48
C VAL A 25 -10.80 -6.47 -5.26
N ARG A 26 -9.52 -6.12 -5.47
CA ARG A 26 -8.40 -7.02 -5.22
C ARG A 26 -8.27 -7.42 -3.74
N MET A 27 -8.50 -6.50 -2.80
CA MET A 27 -8.45 -6.79 -1.36
C MET A 27 -9.48 -7.85 -0.95
N VAL A 28 -10.70 -7.79 -1.51
CA VAL A 28 -11.80 -8.71 -1.19
C VAL A 28 -11.63 -10.06 -1.89
N LEU A 29 -11.29 -10.05 -3.18
CA LEU A 29 -11.15 -11.26 -4.00
C LEU A 29 -9.77 -11.95 -3.86
N GLY A 30 -8.82 -11.33 -3.16
CA GLY A 30 -7.45 -11.81 -3.02
C GLY A 30 -7.38 -13.22 -2.43
N PRO A 31 -6.87 -14.22 -3.17
CA PRO A 31 -6.87 -15.63 -2.76
C PRO A 31 -5.78 -15.97 -1.74
N THR A 32 -4.69 -15.20 -1.69
CA THR A 32 -3.56 -15.44 -0.78
C THR A 32 -3.44 -14.35 0.28
N HIS A 33 -2.92 -14.71 1.47
CA HIS A 33 -2.67 -13.74 2.54
C HIS A 33 -1.70 -12.63 2.11
N ALA A 34 -0.71 -12.96 1.26
CA ALA A 34 0.23 -11.99 0.71
C ALA A 34 -0.46 -11.01 -0.25
N ASP A 35 -1.37 -11.49 -1.12
CA ASP A 35 -2.08 -10.64 -2.07
C ASP A 35 -2.98 -9.60 -1.37
N ARG A 36 -3.59 -9.97 -0.24
CA ARG A 36 -4.38 -9.03 0.58
C ARG A 36 -3.52 -7.95 1.22
N VAL A 37 -2.31 -8.27 1.68
CA VAL A 37 -1.39 -7.26 2.23
C VAL A 37 -0.89 -6.32 1.14
N LEU A 38 -0.58 -6.86 -0.05
CA LEU A 38 -0.23 -6.03 -1.20
C LEU A 38 -1.39 -5.12 -1.63
N ALA A 39 -2.63 -5.60 -1.58
CA ALA A 39 -3.80 -4.77 -1.85
C ALA A 39 -3.96 -3.65 -0.81
N LEU A 40 -3.70 -3.93 0.48
CA LEU A 40 -3.71 -2.92 1.54
C LEU A 40 -2.64 -1.83 1.34
N ASP A 41 -1.42 -2.24 0.97
CA ASP A 41 -0.34 -1.31 0.63
C ASP A 41 -0.72 -0.40 -0.55
N LEU A 42 -1.36 -0.98 -1.57
CA LEU A 42 -1.84 -0.25 -2.74
C LEU A 42 -2.96 0.76 -2.38
N ILE A 43 -3.86 0.41 -1.45
CA ILE A 43 -4.87 1.34 -0.90
C ILE A 43 -4.18 2.51 -0.18
N GLY A 44 -3.15 2.22 0.63
CA GLY A 44 -2.34 3.25 1.28
C GLY A 44 -1.70 4.18 0.26
N PHE A 45 -1.10 3.64 -0.80
CA PHE A 45 -0.48 4.40 -1.87
C PHE A 45 -1.46 5.30 -2.64
N VAL A 46 -2.66 4.78 -2.93
CA VAL A 46 -3.74 5.57 -3.54
C VAL A 46 -4.17 6.71 -2.61
N THR A 47 -4.26 6.45 -1.30
CA THR A 47 -4.60 7.48 -0.30
C THR A 47 -3.55 8.59 -0.26
N ILE A 48 -2.27 8.24 -0.24
CA ILE A 48 -1.15 9.18 -0.31
C ILE A 48 -1.23 10.02 -1.58
N SER A 49 -1.54 9.38 -2.72
CA SER A 49 -1.69 10.05 -4.00
C SER A 49 -2.87 11.03 -4.02
N PHE A 50 -4.00 10.69 -3.39
CA PHE A 50 -5.12 11.61 -3.19
C PHE A 50 -4.71 12.86 -2.41
N ILE A 51 -3.98 12.68 -1.31
CA ILE A 51 -3.48 13.80 -0.50
C ILE A 51 -2.52 14.66 -1.32
N ALA A 52 -1.60 14.04 -2.07
CA ALA A 52 -0.65 14.75 -2.92
C ALA A 52 -1.34 15.56 -4.03
N THR A 53 -2.34 14.98 -4.71
CA THR A 53 -3.14 15.70 -5.72
C THR A 53 -3.94 16.84 -5.09
N TYR A 54 -4.44 16.65 -3.87
CA TYR A 54 -5.13 17.70 -3.12
C TYR A 54 -4.20 18.86 -2.71
N THR A 55 -2.96 18.58 -2.33
CA THR A 55 -1.92 19.60 -2.09
C THR A 55 -1.72 20.47 -3.32
N ILE A 56 -1.66 19.88 -4.52
CA ILE A 56 -1.49 20.62 -5.78
C ILE A 56 -2.70 21.54 -6.04
N SER A 57 -3.92 21.06 -5.78
CA SER A 57 -5.14 21.84 -6.00
C SER A 57 -5.36 22.94 -4.96
N SER A 58 -4.97 22.72 -3.70
CA SER A 58 -5.20 23.66 -2.59
C SER A 58 -4.06 24.66 -2.41
N GLY A 59 -2.87 24.35 -2.95
CA GLY A 59 -1.65 25.14 -2.75
C GLY A 59 -1.05 25.04 -1.34
N GLN A 60 -1.66 24.29 -0.43
CA GLN A 60 -1.17 24.12 0.94
C GLN A 60 -0.19 22.96 1.03
N THR A 61 1.10 23.26 1.07
CA THR A 61 2.18 22.27 1.16
C THR A 61 2.20 21.48 2.47
N ALA A 62 1.52 21.95 3.52
CA ALA A 62 1.43 21.25 4.81
C ALA A 62 0.85 19.83 4.69
N PHE A 63 -0.01 19.57 3.70
CA PHE A 63 -0.55 18.24 3.44
C PHE A 63 0.49 17.27 2.85
N LEU A 64 1.56 17.79 2.24
CA LEU A 64 2.64 16.98 1.68
C LEU A 64 3.45 16.28 2.77
N ASP A 65 3.66 16.93 3.91
CA ASP A 65 4.36 16.32 5.05
C ASP A 65 3.60 15.10 5.59
N ILE A 66 2.27 15.19 5.63
CA ILE A 66 1.38 14.10 6.01
C ILE A 66 1.48 12.96 4.98
N ALA A 67 1.46 13.29 3.68
CA ALA A 67 1.57 12.30 2.60
C ALA A 67 2.89 11.53 2.66
N ILE A 68 4.02 12.23 2.84
CA ILE A 68 5.35 11.62 2.95
C ILE A 68 5.44 10.74 4.21
N THR A 69 4.92 11.21 5.34
CA THR A 69 4.90 10.42 6.58
C THR A 69 4.09 9.14 6.41
N LEU A 70 2.91 9.21 5.80
CA LEU A 70 2.10 8.04 5.50
C LEU A 70 2.79 7.08 4.51
N ALA A 71 3.51 7.60 3.52
CA ALA A 71 4.27 6.79 2.57
C ALA A 71 5.37 5.98 3.27
N LEU A 72 6.10 6.60 4.19
CA LEU A 72 7.11 5.92 4.98
C LEU A 72 6.49 4.85 5.89
N VAL A 73 5.37 5.17 6.56
CA VAL A 73 4.66 4.22 7.43
C VAL A 73 4.14 3.02 6.65
N ALA A 74 3.51 3.24 5.49
CA ALA A 74 3.01 2.18 4.62
C ALA A 74 4.16 1.27 4.15
N PHE A 75 5.25 1.87 3.67
CA PHE A 75 6.43 1.14 3.24
C PHE A 75 7.05 0.31 4.38
N LEU A 76 7.21 0.88 5.57
CA LEU A 76 7.68 0.15 6.75
C LEU A 76 6.75 -1.00 7.11
N GLY A 77 5.44 -0.81 7.03
CA GLY A 77 4.43 -1.85 7.26
C GLY A 77 4.63 -3.06 6.35
N THR A 78 4.83 -2.81 5.05
CA THR A 78 5.07 -3.86 4.06
C THR A 78 6.40 -4.59 4.29
N VAL A 79 7.48 -3.86 4.61
CA VAL A 79 8.78 -4.47 4.95
C VAL A 79 8.69 -5.32 6.22
N ALA A 80 8.01 -4.81 7.26
CA ALA A 80 7.79 -5.53 8.51
C ALA A 80 7.00 -6.82 8.29
N PHE A 81 5.97 -6.77 7.45
CA PHE A 81 5.18 -7.94 7.07
C PHE A 81 6.02 -9.01 6.35
N VAL A 82 6.83 -8.61 5.36
CA VAL A 82 7.72 -9.54 4.64
C VAL A 82 8.72 -10.19 5.59
N LYS A 83 9.32 -9.39 6.50
CA LYS A 83 10.24 -9.91 7.51
C LYS A 83 9.55 -10.89 8.44
N PHE A 84 8.35 -10.57 8.92
CA PHE A 84 7.54 -11.44 9.78
C PHE A 84 7.25 -12.78 9.10
N MET A 85 6.80 -12.76 7.84
CA MET A 85 6.52 -13.98 7.06
C MET A 85 7.78 -14.84 6.90
N LYS A 86 8.93 -14.25 6.55
CA LYS A 86 10.22 -14.98 6.46
C LYS A 86 10.60 -15.64 7.78
N THR A 87 10.50 -14.92 8.90
CA THR A 87 10.83 -15.46 10.23
C THR A 87 9.94 -16.64 10.58
N ARG A 88 8.64 -16.59 10.29
CA ARG A 88 7.70 -17.70 10.53
C ARG A 88 8.05 -18.94 9.70
N LEU A 89 8.38 -18.76 8.43
CA LEU A 89 8.77 -19.85 7.53
C LEU A 89 10.05 -20.56 8.01
N ALA A 90 11.04 -19.80 8.49
CA ALA A 90 12.28 -20.37 9.03
C ALA A 90 12.06 -21.23 10.28
N GLN A 91 11.11 -20.85 11.16
CA GLN A 91 10.77 -21.62 12.36
C GLN A 91 10.12 -22.96 12.05
N THR A 92 9.25 -23.02 11.02
CA THR A 92 8.60 -24.27 10.61
C THR A 92 9.59 -25.32 10.06
N HIS A 93 10.72 -24.89 9.48
CA HIS A 93 11.71 -25.80 8.92
C HIS A 93 12.54 -26.51 10.02
N ASN A 94 13.02 -25.76 11.02
CA ASN A 94 13.79 -26.34 12.14
C ASN A 94 12.94 -27.35 12.95
N GLN A 95 11.65 -27.07 13.15
CA GLN A 95 10.80 -27.98 13.89
C GLN A 95 10.55 -29.33 13.17
N LYS A 96 10.59 -29.35 11.83
CA LYS A 96 10.48 -30.59 11.05
C LYS A 96 11.77 -31.42 11.09
N GLU A 97 12.94 -30.78 11.15
CA GLU A 97 14.21 -31.51 11.35
C GLU A 97 14.23 -32.13 12.75
N ASP A 98 13.87 -31.39 13.78
CA ASP A 98 13.88 -31.87 15.17
C ASP A 98 12.91 -33.05 15.43
N GLU A 99 11.82 -33.15 14.66
CA GLU A 99 10.88 -34.28 14.71
C GLU A 99 11.38 -35.50 13.92
N SER A 100 12.14 -35.32 12.82
CA SER A 100 12.65 -36.44 12.02
C SER A 100 13.75 -37.24 12.72
N TRP A 101 14.53 -36.61 13.60
CA TRP A 101 15.53 -37.29 14.42
C TRP A 101 14.92 -38.14 15.54
N LYS A 102 13.62 -37.97 15.83
CA LYS A 102 12.91 -38.66 16.93
C LYS A 102 12.10 -39.88 16.48
N SER A 103 12.00 -40.15 15.18
CA SER A 103 11.36 -41.33 14.58
C SER A 103 12.40 -42.35 14.13
#